data_AF-C0XK75-F1
#
_entry.id   AF-C0XK75-F1
#
_cell.length_a   1.000
_cell.length_b   1.000
_cell.length_c   1.000
_cell.angle_alpha   90.00
_cell.angle_beta   90.00
_cell.angle_gamma   90.00
#
_symmetry.space_group_name_H-M   'P 1'
#
loop_
_entity.id
_entity.type
_entity.pdbx_description
1 polymer ?
#
loop_
_entity_poly.entity_id
_entity_poly.type
_entity_poly.pdbx_seq_one_letter_code
_entity_poly.pdbx_strand_id
1 'polypeptide(L)'
;MLLEGIKKRGLTSFDIKILGITLMFIDHIHEMFSAAGVPTWVDMFGRPVATIFMFLSVEGFTHTHNKKRYLLRLLIGFWIMGIGNFVVGHFFSVGNLVLINNIFGDLFIGVLTMYGIQMLADGFKNHQLSKASFGFFLIMLPLVLGVLLLTFMQGKMADYTTYLMLAAPTPFSAENSFFLYLGPVLYLVRNHRSWQMIAIACFALLSTGFNFTNLLSNMQWMMVFSIIPLSFYNGQLGKSMKGFFYGFYPLHIWGLYILASLLGVGK
;
A
#
# COMPACT_ATOMS: atom_id res chain seq x y z
N MET A 1 1.70 -43.75 -6.93
CA MET A 1 0.37 -43.47 -6.34
C MET A 1 0.61 -42.84 -4.97
N LEU A 2 0.11 -41.62 -4.77
CA LEU A 2 -0.09 -40.94 -3.47
C LEU A 2 1.13 -40.64 -2.59
N LEU A 3 1.92 -39.64 -2.98
CA LEU A 3 2.33 -38.62 -2.01
C LEU A 3 1.42 -37.41 -2.24
N GLU A 4 0.18 -37.50 -1.77
CA GLU A 4 -0.63 -36.31 -1.54
C GLU A 4 0.15 -35.42 -0.57
N GLY A 5 0.76 -34.37 -1.13
CA GLY A 5 1.56 -33.42 -0.39
C GLY A 5 0.74 -32.88 0.76
N ILE A 6 1.26 -33.06 1.97
CA ILE A 6 0.67 -32.53 3.21
C ILE A 6 0.40 -31.05 2.96
N LYS A 7 -0.87 -30.69 2.77
CA LYS A 7 -1.31 -29.29 2.73
C LYS A 7 -0.85 -28.69 4.06
N LYS A 8 0.15 -27.80 4.01
CA LYS A 8 0.55 -27.04 5.19
C LYS A 8 -0.71 -26.36 5.74
N ARG A 9 -1.15 -26.77 6.93
CA ARG A 9 -2.27 -26.15 7.64
C ARG A 9 -1.93 -24.68 7.86
N GLY A 10 -2.86 -23.77 7.57
CA GLY A 10 -2.66 -22.32 7.70
C GLY A 10 -3.46 -21.52 6.66
N LEU A 11 -3.34 -20.19 6.73
CA LEU A 11 -3.99 -19.25 5.84
C LEU A 11 -3.29 -19.19 4.49
N THR A 12 -4.06 -19.22 3.41
CA THR A 12 -3.57 -18.99 2.04
C THR A 12 -3.44 -17.49 1.75
N SER A 13 -2.78 -17.13 0.64
CA SER A 13 -2.75 -15.72 0.19
C SER A 13 -4.16 -15.19 -0.08
N PHE A 14 -5.10 -16.04 -0.48
CA PHE A 14 -6.50 -15.67 -0.65
C PHE A 14 -7.15 -15.28 0.68
N ASP A 15 -6.99 -16.10 1.72
CA ASP A 15 -7.59 -15.85 3.03
C ASP A 15 -7.06 -14.56 3.66
N ILE A 16 -5.74 -14.33 3.54
CA ILE A 16 -5.09 -13.10 4.01
C ILE A 16 -5.59 -11.88 3.22
N LYS A 17 -5.84 -12.02 1.91
CA LYS A 17 -6.43 -10.93 1.11
C LYS A 17 -7.85 -10.61 1.53
N ILE A 18 -8.68 -11.63 1.78
CA ILE A 18 -10.06 -11.44 2.25
C ILE A 18 -10.06 -10.72 3.60
N LEU A 19 -9.21 -11.13 4.54
CA LEU A 19 -9.01 -10.42 5.79
C LEU A 19 -8.61 -8.97 5.53
N GLY A 20 -7.59 -8.74 4.70
CA GLY A 20 -7.08 -7.41 4.36
C GLY A 20 -8.16 -6.49 3.80
N ILE A 21 -8.95 -6.94 2.81
CA ILE A 21 -10.03 -6.11 2.25
C ILE A 21 -11.18 -5.86 3.24
N THR A 22 -11.43 -6.79 4.16
CA THR A 22 -12.48 -6.63 5.18
C THR A 22 -12.07 -5.55 6.17
N LEU A 23 -10.82 -5.61 6.66
CA LEU A 23 -10.24 -4.60 7.53
C LEU A 23 -10.21 -3.22 6.87
N MET A 24 -9.79 -3.16 5.61
CA MET A 24 -9.76 -1.95 4.78
C MET A 24 -11.16 -1.33 4.61
N PHE A 25 -12.18 -2.16 4.41
CA PHE A 25 -13.56 -1.68 4.27
C PHE A 25 -14.08 -1.07 5.56
N ILE A 26 -13.79 -1.70 6.72
CA ILE A 26 -14.16 -1.19 8.04
C ILE A 26 -13.48 0.17 8.30
N ASP A 27 -12.21 0.29 7.97
CA ASP A 27 -11.43 1.52 8.09
C ASP A 27 -12.04 2.67 7.27
N HIS A 28 -12.33 2.44 5.99
CA HIS A 28 -12.94 3.47 5.15
C HIS A 28 -14.38 3.83 5.56
N ILE A 29 -15.11 2.96 6.27
CA ILE A 29 -16.36 3.38 6.92
C ILE A 29 -16.08 4.47 7.96
N HIS A 30 -15.04 4.30 8.78
CA HIS A 30 -14.65 5.36 9.72
C HIS A 30 -14.27 6.64 8.99
N GLU A 31 -13.39 6.55 7.99
CA GLU A 31 -12.92 7.72 7.24
C GLU A 31 -14.11 8.53 6.67
N MET A 32 -15.05 7.87 5.99
CA MET A 32 -16.18 8.55 5.31
C MET A 32 -17.29 9.01 6.26
N PHE A 33 -17.48 8.33 7.40
CA PHE A 33 -18.60 8.59 8.33
C PHE A 33 -18.14 9.11 9.71
N SER A 34 -16.88 9.49 9.87
CA SER A 34 -16.34 10.06 11.11
C SER A 34 -17.16 11.27 11.58
N ALA A 35 -17.53 12.17 10.66
CA ALA A 35 -18.37 13.34 10.96
C ALA A 35 -19.82 12.96 11.36
N ALA A 36 -20.27 11.74 11.05
CA ALA A 36 -21.56 11.20 11.51
C ALA A 36 -21.48 10.48 12.86
N GLY A 37 -20.31 10.50 13.53
CA GLY A 37 -20.12 9.94 14.87
C GLY A 37 -19.52 8.53 14.91
N VAL A 38 -18.97 8.02 13.80
CA VAL A 38 -18.26 6.73 13.83
C VAL A 38 -17.00 6.86 14.72
N PRO A 39 -16.83 6.00 15.74
CA PRO A 39 -15.71 6.13 16.68
C PRO A 39 -14.33 5.98 16.05
N THR A 40 -13.34 6.69 16.58
CA THR A 40 -11.94 6.67 16.12
C THR A 40 -11.23 5.33 16.31
N TRP A 41 -11.72 4.43 17.17
CA TRP A 41 -11.11 3.10 17.29
C TRP A 41 -11.38 2.20 16.07
N VAL A 42 -12.38 2.54 15.24
CA VAL A 42 -12.70 1.79 14.01
C VAL A 42 -11.59 1.94 12.96
N ASP A 43 -10.93 3.09 12.94
CA ASP A 43 -9.75 3.40 12.13
C ASP A 43 -8.56 2.43 12.40
N MET A 44 -8.48 1.91 13.62
CA MET A 44 -7.41 1.01 14.03
C MET A 44 -7.35 -0.28 13.19
N PHE A 45 -8.48 -0.66 12.57
CA PHE A 45 -8.56 -1.82 11.70
C PHE A 45 -7.83 -1.61 10.38
N GLY A 46 -7.67 -0.37 9.90
CA GLY A 46 -6.94 -0.03 8.69
C GLY A 46 -5.42 -0.16 8.81
N ARG A 47 -4.89 0.08 10.01
CA ARG A 47 -3.43 0.18 10.25
C ARG A 47 -2.62 -1.06 9.82
N PRO A 48 -3.10 -2.31 10.00
CA PRO A 48 -2.41 -3.51 9.50
C PRO A 48 -2.51 -3.73 7.98
N VAL A 49 -3.48 -3.10 7.31
CA VAL A 49 -3.90 -3.43 5.94
C VAL A 49 -2.79 -3.20 4.92
N ALA A 50 -2.13 -2.04 4.98
CA ALA A 50 -1.04 -1.71 4.08
C ALA A 50 0.12 -2.71 4.20
N THR A 51 0.49 -3.09 5.42
CA THR A 51 1.54 -4.10 5.68
C THR A 51 1.15 -5.47 5.13
N ILE A 52 -0.12 -5.87 5.28
CA ILE A 52 -0.64 -7.11 4.72
C ILE A 52 -0.51 -7.12 3.19
N PHE A 53 -0.98 -6.08 2.51
CA PHE A 53 -0.91 -6.00 1.05
C PHE A 53 0.50 -5.84 0.52
N MET A 54 1.37 -5.15 1.27
CA MET A 54 2.78 -5.02 0.94
C MET A 54 3.48 -6.39 1.06
N PHE A 55 3.22 -7.14 2.13
CA PHE A 55 3.72 -8.51 2.27
C PHE A 55 3.25 -9.41 1.10
N LEU A 56 1.95 -9.37 0.78
CA LEU A 56 1.41 -10.13 -0.35
C LEU A 56 1.99 -9.69 -1.70
N SER A 57 2.39 -8.42 -1.82
CA SER A 57 3.07 -7.89 -3.00
C SER A 57 4.52 -8.36 -3.07
N VAL A 58 5.22 -8.58 -1.95
CA VAL A 58 6.54 -9.24 -1.91
C VAL A 58 6.44 -10.68 -2.42
N GLU A 59 5.45 -11.44 -1.94
CA GLU A 59 5.20 -12.83 -2.39
C GLU A 59 4.84 -12.87 -3.88
N GLY A 60 3.90 -12.02 -4.28
CA GLY A 60 3.46 -11.88 -5.67
C GLY A 60 4.60 -11.44 -6.59
N PHE A 61 5.43 -10.49 -6.14
CA PHE A 61 6.62 -10.07 -6.84
C PHE A 61 7.55 -11.25 -7.00
N THR A 62 7.96 -11.93 -5.92
CA THR A 62 8.92 -13.04 -5.93
C THR A 62 8.54 -14.14 -6.93
N HIS A 63 7.27 -14.54 -6.98
CA HIS A 63 6.80 -15.63 -7.85
C HIS A 63 6.39 -15.21 -9.27
N THR A 64 6.20 -13.92 -9.54
CA THR A 64 5.80 -13.47 -10.88
C THR A 64 6.96 -13.56 -11.87
N HIS A 65 6.74 -14.17 -13.03
CA HIS A 65 7.75 -14.16 -14.10
C HIS A 65 7.91 -12.76 -14.74
N ASN A 66 6.79 -12.07 -15.04
CA ASN A 66 6.80 -10.78 -15.73
C ASN A 66 6.58 -9.61 -14.76
N LYS A 67 7.66 -9.13 -14.13
CA LYS A 67 7.62 -8.02 -13.16
C LYS A 67 7.13 -6.71 -13.78
N LYS A 68 7.51 -6.42 -15.04
CA LYS A 68 7.08 -5.21 -15.75
C LYS A 68 5.56 -5.15 -15.93
N ARG A 69 4.93 -6.26 -16.32
CA ARG A 69 3.45 -6.36 -16.40
C ARG A 69 2.80 -6.22 -15.03
N TYR A 70 3.46 -6.66 -13.96
CA TYR A 70 2.95 -6.46 -12.61
C TYR A 70 2.97 -4.97 -12.21
N LEU A 71 4.09 -4.29 -12.41
CA LEU A 71 4.22 -2.84 -12.20
C LEU A 71 3.20 -2.04 -13.01
N LEU A 72 3.05 -2.35 -14.30
CA LEU A 72 2.11 -1.66 -15.18
C LEU A 72 0.66 -1.80 -14.71
N ARG A 73 0.26 -2.96 -14.17
CA ARG A 73 -1.09 -3.13 -13.59
C ARG A 73 -1.31 -2.28 -12.34
N LEU A 74 -0.28 -2.14 -11.49
CA LEU A 74 -0.36 -1.27 -10.32
C LEU A 74 -0.42 0.21 -10.74
N LEU A 75 0.38 0.62 -11.73
CA LEU A 75 0.37 1.98 -12.26
C LEU A 75 -0.98 2.35 -12.92
N ILE A 76 -1.56 1.43 -13.68
CA ILE A 76 -2.92 1.62 -14.23
C ILE A 76 -3.94 1.75 -13.09
N GLY A 77 -3.85 0.90 -12.06
CA GLY A 77 -4.71 1.00 -10.87
C GLY A 77 -4.57 2.35 -10.17
N PHE A 78 -3.35 2.86 -10.06
CA PHE A 78 -3.05 4.18 -9.50
C PHE A 78 -3.72 5.31 -10.30
N TRP A 79 -3.63 5.30 -11.63
CA TRP A 79 -4.29 6.31 -12.46
C TRP A 79 -5.82 6.18 -12.44
N ILE A 80 -6.37 4.96 -12.46
CA ILE A 80 -7.82 4.75 -12.35
C ILE A 80 -8.33 5.31 -11.02
N MET A 81 -7.63 5.03 -9.91
CA MET A 81 -7.96 5.61 -8.61
C MET A 81 -7.87 7.13 -8.61
N GLY A 82 -6.76 7.70 -9.08
CA GLY A 82 -6.55 9.15 -9.05
C GLY A 82 -7.58 9.90 -9.90
N ILE A 83 -7.85 9.43 -11.12
CA ILE A 83 -8.86 10.02 -12.01
C ILE A 83 -10.25 9.85 -11.41
N GLY A 84 -10.58 8.66 -10.91
CA GLY A 84 -11.89 8.41 -10.32
C GLY A 84 -12.13 9.22 -9.05
N ASN A 85 -11.12 9.38 -8.19
CA ASN A 85 -11.19 10.25 -7.02
C ASN A 85 -11.43 11.71 -7.42
N PHE A 86 -10.73 12.20 -8.45
CA PHE A 86 -10.94 13.53 -8.99
C PHE A 86 -12.37 13.72 -9.53
N VAL A 87 -12.89 12.75 -10.30
CA VAL A 87 -14.25 12.81 -10.86
C VAL A 87 -15.30 12.74 -9.75
N VAL A 88 -15.18 11.81 -8.81
CA VAL A 88 -16.14 11.66 -7.70
C VAL A 88 -16.14 12.90 -6.80
N GLY A 89 -14.96 13.40 -6.44
CA GLY A 89 -14.82 14.62 -5.62
C GLY A 89 -15.27 15.91 -6.32
N HIS A 90 -15.40 15.89 -7.65
CA HIS A 90 -16.00 17.01 -8.39
C HIS A 90 -17.53 17.05 -8.25
N PHE A 91 -18.19 15.90 -8.21
CA PHE A 91 -19.66 15.79 -8.16
C PHE A 91 -20.22 15.68 -6.74
N PHE A 92 -19.43 15.13 -5.80
CA PHE A 92 -19.84 14.86 -4.43
C PHE A 92 -18.86 15.50 -3.46
N SER A 93 -19.35 15.93 -2.29
CA SER A 93 -18.53 16.45 -1.21
C SER A 93 -19.01 15.92 0.14
N VAL A 94 -18.06 15.68 1.05
CA VAL A 94 -18.29 15.19 2.41
C VAL A 94 -17.54 16.10 3.37
N GLY A 95 -18.18 17.20 3.81
CA GLY A 95 -17.53 18.23 4.61
C GLY A 95 -16.20 18.72 4.00
N ASN A 96 -15.12 18.67 4.80
CA ASN A 96 -13.76 19.03 4.37
C ASN A 96 -12.92 17.81 3.91
N LEU A 97 -13.52 16.63 3.77
CA LEU A 97 -12.81 15.41 3.41
C LEU A 97 -12.46 15.42 1.92
N VAL A 98 -11.15 15.49 1.65
CA VAL A 98 -10.61 15.40 0.28
C VAL A 98 -10.26 13.96 -0.03
N LEU A 99 -10.84 13.44 -1.12
CA LEU A 99 -10.65 12.06 -1.53
C LEU A 99 -9.28 11.86 -2.20
N ILE A 100 -8.31 11.32 -1.46
CA ILE A 100 -6.93 11.14 -1.94
C ILE A 100 -6.41 9.70 -1.84
N ASN A 101 -7.20 8.77 -1.30
CA ASN A 101 -6.81 7.38 -1.05
C ASN A 101 -6.36 6.67 -2.33
N ASN A 102 -5.16 6.09 -2.31
CA ASN A 102 -4.59 5.42 -3.48
C ASN A 102 -3.50 4.39 -3.13
N ILE A 103 -3.89 3.28 -2.50
CA ILE A 103 -2.98 2.20 -2.10
C ILE A 103 -2.20 1.58 -3.28
N PHE A 104 -2.70 1.71 -4.52
CA PHE A 104 -1.96 1.24 -5.70
C PHE A 104 -0.66 2.02 -5.90
N GLY A 105 -0.61 3.30 -5.53
CA GLY A 105 0.60 4.11 -5.53
C GLY A 105 1.65 3.53 -4.57
N ASP A 106 1.25 3.22 -3.34
CA ASP A 106 2.11 2.63 -2.31
C ASP A 106 2.70 1.29 -2.77
N LEU A 107 1.85 0.40 -3.26
CA LEU A 107 2.26 -0.91 -3.78
C LEU A 107 3.14 -0.75 -5.03
N PHE A 108 2.83 0.19 -5.91
CA PHE A 108 3.66 0.45 -7.10
C PHE A 108 5.07 0.88 -6.70
N ILE A 109 5.21 1.86 -5.79
CA ILE A 109 6.53 2.32 -5.33
C ILE A 109 7.28 1.17 -4.65
N GLY A 110 6.62 0.44 -3.74
CA GLY A 110 7.24 -0.71 -3.08
C GLY A 110 7.74 -1.77 -4.06
N VAL A 111 6.93 -2.14 -5.05
CA VAL A 111 7.31 -3.10 -6.10
C VAL A 111 8.36 -2.54 -7.05
N LEU A 112 8.33 -1.24 -7.35
CA LEU A 112 9.32 -0.57 -8.19
C LEU A 112 10.69 -0.57 -7.51
N THR A 113 10.73 -0.28 -6.21
CA THR A 113 11.95 -0.36 -5.40
C THR A 113 12.47 -1.80 -5.34
N MET A 114 11.61 -2.80 -5.12
CA MET A 114 12.03 -4.22 -5.17
C MET A 114 12.65 -4.58 -6.54
N TYR A 115 12.05 -4.12 -7.63
CA TYR A 115 12.56 -4.34 -8.98
C TYR A 115 13.88 -3.61 -9.23
N GLY A 116 14.03 -2.38 -8.75
CA GLY A 116 15.29 -1.63 -8.78
C GLY A 116 16.41 -2.33 -8.00
N ILE A 117 16.11 -2.85 -6.80
CA ILE A 117 17.05 -3.64 -5.99
C ILE A 117 17.48 -4.90 -6.75
N GLN A 118 16.56 -5.61 -7.39
CA GLN A 118 16.88 -6.78 -8.20
C GLN A 118 17.83 -6.43 -9.36
N MET A 119 17.54 -5.38 -10.12
CA MET A 119 18.39 -4.93 -11.23
C MET A 119 19.76 -4.44 -10.77
N LEU A 120 19.84 -3.78 -9.62
CA LEU A 120 21.09 -3.40 -8.98
C LEU A 120 21.94 -4.61 -8.63
N ALA A 121 21.36 -5.58 -7.92
CA ALA A 121 22.05 -6.80 -7.51
C ALA A 121 22.53 -7.62 -8.72
N ASP A 122 21.68 -7.79 -9.74
CA ASP A 122 22.03 -8.49 -10.97
C ASP A 122 23.10 -7.74 -11.78
N GLY A 123 23.05 -6.41 -11.78
CA GLY A 123 24.04 -5.56 -12.43
C GLY A 123 25.43 -5.70 -11.79
N PHE A 124 25.53 -5.63 -10.46
CA PHE A 124 26.79 -5.84 -9.76
C PHE A 124 27.32 -7.26 -9.89
N LYS A 125 26.46 -8.27 -9.75
CA LYS A 125 26.86 -9.69 -9.85
C LYS A 125 27.42 -10.05 -11.23
N ASN A 126 26.87 -9.46 -12.29
CA ASN A 126 27.29 -9.74 -13.67
C ASN A 126 28.25 -8.67 -14.22
N HIS A 127 28.77 -7.76 -13.38
CA HIS A 127 29.61 -6.62 -13.78
C HIS A 127 29.01 -5.74 -14.92
N GLN A 128 27.68 -5.65 -14.98
CA GLN A 128 26.93 -4.87 -15.98
C GLN A 128 26.47 -3.54 -15.38
N LEU A 129 27.33 -2.52 -15.49
CA LEU A 129 27.07 -1.19 -14.92
C LEU A 129 25.79 -0.53 -15.44
N SER A 130 25.40 -0.76 -16.69
CA SER A 130 24.16 -0.22 -17.27
C SER A 130 22.90 -0.76 -16.57
N LYS A 131 22.91 -2.03 -16.15
CA LYS A 131 21.80 -2.61 -15.38
C LYS A 131 21.79 -2.08 -13.95
N ALA A 132 22.98 -1.93 -13.34
CA ALA A 132 23.09 -1.38 -12.00
C ALA A 132 22.61 0.08 -11.95
N SER A 133 23.06 0.93 -12.88
CA SER A 133 22.62 2.32 -12.96
C SER A 133 21.12 2.45 -13.24
N PHE A 134 20.56 1.58 -14.09
CA PHE A 134 19.12 1.55 -14.31
C PHE A 134 18.35 1.15 -13.04
N GLY A 135 18.83 0.16 -12.30
CA GLY A 135 18.23 -0.22 -11.00
C GLY A 135 18.29 0.93 -9.98
N PHE A 136 19.43 1.63 -9.89
CA PHE A 136 19.58 2.82 -9.04
C PHE A 136 18.59 3.92 -9.43
N PHE A 137 18.49 4.22 -10.73
CA PHE A 137 17.54 5.19 -11.26
C PHE A 137 16.10 4.87 -10.85
N LEU A 138 15.66 3.61 -10.94
CA LEU A 138 14.31 3.21 -10.54
C LEU A 138 14.02 3.41 -9.05
N ILE A 139 15.02 3.25 -8.19
CA ILE A 139 14.88 3.50 -6.74
C ILE A 139 14.81 5.00 -6.46
N MET A 140 15.66 5.78 -7.13
CA MET A 140 15.75 7.23 -6.91
C MET A 140 14.58 8.00 -7.54
N LEU A 141 13.99 7.50 -8.63
CA LEU A 141 12.96 8.20 -9.38
C LEU A 141 11.76 8.65 -8.50
N PRO A 142 11.10 7.80 -7.70
CA PRO A 142 10.01 8.24 -6.83
C PRO A 142 10.44 9.26 -5.77
N LEU A 143 11.68 9.17 -5.27
CA LEU A 143 12.21 10.12 -4.29
C LEU A 143 12.45 11.49 -4.92
N VAL A 144 13.04 11.54 -6.11
CA VAL A 144 13.27 12.79 -6.86
C VAL A 144 11.94 13.45 -7.22
N LEU A 145 10.96 12.68 -7.71
CA LEU A 145 9.61 13.18 -7.97
C LEU A 145 8.93 13.68 -6.69
N GLY A 146 9.18 13.01 -5.56
CA GLY A 146 8.72 13.46 -4.26
C GLY A 146 9.29 14.80 -3.81
N VAL A 147 10.60 15.00 -3.97
CA VAL A 147 11.23 16.31 -3.68
C VAL A 147 10.70 17.40 -4.62
N LEU A 148 10.50 17.08 -5.90
CA LEU A 148 9.88 17.98 -6.86
C LEU A 148 8.44 18.35 -6.47
N LEU A 149 7.67 17.40 -5.93
CA LEU A 149 6.34 17.68 -5.41
C LEU A 149 6.37 18.71 -4.26
N LEU A 150 7.28 18.53 -3.30
CA LEU A 150 7.43 19.45 -2.17
C LEU A 150 7.82 20.86 -2.63
N THR A 151 8.70 20.98 -3.62
CA THR A 151 9.10 22.30 -4.15
C THR A 151 7.97 22.99 -4.90
N PHE A 152 7.10 22.24 -5.57
CA PHE A 152 5.91 22.78 -6.23
C PHE A 152 4.89 23.27 -5.22
N MET A 153 4.65 22.50 -4.14
CA MET A 153 3.72 22.85 -3.07
C MET A 153 4.09 24.14 -2.34
N GLN A 154 5.38 24.41 -2.16
CA GLN A 154 5.88 25.60 -1.46
C GLN A 154 6.20 26.77 -2.40
N GLY A 155 6.13 26.55 -3.71
CA GLY A 155 6.57 27.51 -4.72
C GLY A 155 5.41 28.21 -5.44
N LYS A 156 5.77 29.03 -6.43
CA LYS A 156 4.81 29.70 -7.33
C LYS A 156 4.03 28.73 -8.24
N MET A 157 4.35 27.45 -8.21
CA MET A 157 3.76 26.39 -9.03
C MET A 157 2.80 25.51 -8.23
N ALA A 158 2.29 26.00 -7.08
CA ALA A 158 1.38 25.28 -6.21
C ALA A 158 0.12 24.77 -6.94
N ASP A 159 -0.38 25.55 -7.91
CA ASP A 159 -1.55 25.18 -8.73
C ASP A 159 -1.33 23.90 -9.56
N TYR A 160 -0.07 23.55 -9.83
CA TYR A 160 0.28 22.36 -10.62
C TYR A 160 0.52 21.09 -9.77
N THR A 161 0.45 21.20 -8.44
CA THR A 161 0.74 20.08 -7.53
C THR A 161 -0.20 18.90 -7.72
N THR A 162 -1.50 19.17 -7.89
CA THR A 162 -2.52 18.15 -8.15
C THR A 162 -2.23 17.34 -9.41
N TYR A 163 -1.77 17.99 -10.50
CA TYR A 163 -1.42 17.29 -11.73
C TYR A 163 -0.18 16.40 -11.55
N LEU A 164 0.80 16.84 -10.77
CA LEU A 164 1.98 16.04 -10.47
C LEU A 164 1.62 14.82 -9.60
N MET A 165 0.76 15.00 -8.60
CA MET A 165 0.21 13.92 -7.77
C MET A 165 -0.59 12.90 -8.59
N LEU A 166 -1.28 13.32 -9.65
CA LEU A 166 -2.02 12.43 -10.54
C LEU A 166 -1.10 11.70 -11.55
N ALA A 167 -0.04 12.38 -12.00
CA ALA A 167 0.85 11.84 -13.03
C ALA A 167 1.68 10.66 -12.53
N ALA A 168 2.25 10.76 -11.33
CA ALA A 168 3.14 9.74 -10.79
C ALA A 168 2.99 9.58 -9.27
N PRO A 169 3.02 8.33 -8.76
CA PRO A 169 3.02 8.09 -7.33
C PRO A 169 4.36 8.53 -6.72
N THR A 170 4.31 9.23 -5.60
CA THR A 170 5.48 9.67 -4.83
C THR A 170 5.38 9.22 -3.38
N PRO A 171 6.49 9.05 -2.65
CA PRO A 171 6.44 8.70 -1.24
C PRO A 171 5.78 9.76 -0.35
N PHE A 172 5.61 11.00 -0.81
CA PHE A 172 4.96 12.06 -0.03
C PHE A 172 3.47 12.19 -0.33
N SER A 173 3.02 11.72 -1.50
CA SER A 173 1.59 11.61 -1.84
C SER A 173 1.01 10.23 -1.52
N ALA A 174 1.87 9.27 -1.16
CA ALA A 174 1.53 7.92 -0.75
C ALA A 174 0.79 7.92 0.60
N GLU A 175 -0.19 7.02 0.73
CA GLU A 175 -1.05 6.90 1.92
C GLU A 175 -0.22 6.57 3.17
N ASN A 176 0.79 5.71 3.00
CA ASN A 176 1.65 5.25 4.09
C ASN A 176 3.00 5.99 4.18
N SER A 177 3.19 7.07 3.41
CA SER A 177 4.42 7.86 3.40
C SER A 177 5.70 6.98 3.32
N PHE A 178 6.68 7.19 4.21
CA PHE A 178 7.91 6.37 4.27
C PHE A 178 7.69 4.91 4.69
N PHE A 179 6.57 4.56 5.34
CA PHE A 179 6.30 3.19 5.79
C PHE A 179 6.06 2.22 4.63
N LEU A 180 5.80 2.72 3.41
CA LEU A 180 5.75 1.89 2.21
C LEU A 180 7.07 1.13 1.95
N TYR A 181 8.21 1.67 2.44
CA TYR A 181 9.52 1.02 2.28
C TYR A 181 9.69 -0.24 3.14
N LEU A 182 8.73 -0.55 4.01
CA LEU A 182 8.64 -1.86 4.65
C LEU A 182 8.60 -2.99 3.62
N GLY A 183 7.95 -2.81 2.47
CA GLY A 183 7.89 -3.83 1.41
C GLY A 183 9.25 -4.27 0.88
N PRO A 184 10.08 -3.35 0.38
CA PRO A 184 11.47 -3.63 0.02
C PRO A 184 12.28 -4.30 1.14
N VAL A 185 12.10 -3.89 2.40
CA VAL A 185 12.75 -4.55 3.55
C VAL A 185 12.29 -6.00 3.68
N LEU A 186 10.97 -6.25 3.66
CA LEU A 186 10.38 -7.58 3.70
C LEU A 186 10.84 -8.47 2.53
N TYR A 187 11.13 -7.88 1.37
CA TYR A 187 11.69 -8.56 0.21
C TYR A 187 13.15 -8.97 0.39
N LEU A 188 13.98 -8.12 1.01
CA LEU A 188 15.37 -8.45 1.31
C LEU A 188 15.45 -9.65 2.26
N VAL A 189 14.55 -9.73 3.25
CA VAL A 189 14.49 -10.84 4.22
C VAL A 189 13.49 -11.95 3.84
N ARG A 190 13.01 -11.99 2.58
CA ARG A 190 11.92 -12.89 2.13
C ARG A 190 12.15 -14.39 2.37
N ASN A 191 13.41 -14.81 2.47
CA ASN A 191 13.75 -16.22 2.71
C ASN A 191 13.48 -16.67 4.15
N HIS A 192 13.26 -15.74 5.08
CA HIS A 192 13.08 -16.04 6.49
C HIS A 192 11.86 -15.34 7.08
N ARG A 193 10.83 -16.14 7.40
CA ARG A 193 9.56 -15.63 7.94
C ARG A 193 9.73 -14.85 9.25
N SER A 194 10.59 -15.32 10.14
CA SER A 194 10.83 -14.65 11.43
C SER A 194 11.42 -13.25 11.25
N TRP A 195 12.36 -13.08 10.32
CA TRP A 195 12.96 -11.78 10.01
C TRP A 195 11.94 -10.81 9.40
N GLN A 196 10.98 -11.30 8.63
CA GLN A 196 9.85 -10.49 8.17
C GLN A 196 9.00 -9.98 9.35
N MET A 197 8.68 -10.84 10.32
CA MET A 197 7.89 -10.42 11.49
C MET A 197 8.66 -9.41 12.36
N ILE A 198 9.97 -9.63 12.55
CA ILE A 198 10.85 -8.69 13.27
C ILE A 198 10.89 -7.35 12.53
N ALA A 199 11.02 -7.33 11.21
CA ALA A 199 11.00 -6.09 10.44
C ALA A 199 9.69 -5.30 10.62
N ILE A 200 8.53 -5.99 10.63
CA ILE A 200 7.24 -5.35 10.91
C ILE A 200 7.22 -4.76 12.32
N ALA A 201 7.67 -5.52 13.33
CA ALA A 201 7.72 -5.06 14.71
C ALA A 201 8.66 -3.85 14.89
N CYS A 202 9.82 -3.85 14.23
CA CYS A 202 10.74 -2.73 14.22
C CYS A 202 10.13 -1.48 13.56
N PHE A 203 9.46 -1.63 12.41
CA PHE A 203 8.77 -0.50 11.76
C PHE A 203 7.62 0.05 12.61
N ALA A 204 6.86 -0.83 13.26
CA ALA A 204 5.83 -0.45 14.21
C ALA A 204 6.42 0.36 15.38
N LEU A 205 7.55 -0.09 15.95
CA LEU A 205 8.23 0.62 17.03
C LEU A 205 8.79 1.97 16.56
N LEU A 206 9.42 2.02 15.37
CA LEU A 206 9.92 3.27 14.81
C LEU A 206 8.79 4.28 14.57
N SER A 207 7.60 3.80 14.20
CA SER A 207 6.45 4.67 13.97
C SER A 207 5.98 5.43 15.21
N THR A 208 6.26 4.93 16.43
CA THR A 208 5.93 5.66 17.66
C THR A 208 6.90 6.81 17.96
N GLY A 209 8.01 6.91 17.23
CA GLY A 209 9.09 7.86 17.55
C GLY A 209 9.70 7.63 18.93
N PHE A 210 9.56 6.42 19.48
CA PHE A 210 9.92 6.07 20.87
C PHE A 210 9.19 6.90 21.94
N ASN A 211 8.04 7.50 21.61
CA ASN A 211 7.18 8.19 22.56
C ASN A 211 5.88 7.41 22.78
N PHE A 212 5.69 6.90 24.00
CA PHE A 212 4.55 6.03 24.35
C PHE A 212 3.40 6.76 25.04
N THR A 213 3.49 8.08 25.22
CA THR A 213 2.46 8.85 25.95
C THR A 213 1.20 9.07 25.12
N ASN A 214 1.34 9.16 23.79
CA ASN A 214 0.26 9.48 22.86
C ASN A 214 0.04 8.38 21.80
N LEU A 215 0.10 7.11 22.21
CA LEU A 215 -0.06 5.97 21.29
C LEU A 215 -1.41 5.93 20.57
N LEU A 216 -2.45 6.50 21.15
CA LEU A 216 -3.78 6.56 20.55
C LEU A 216 -3.90 7.69 19.52
N SER A 217 -3.04 8.71 19.55
CA SER A 217 -3.03 9.74 18.50
C SER A 217 -2.21 9.32 17.30
N ASN A 218 -1.16 8.50 17.51
CA ASN A 218 -0.38 7.91 16.44
C ASN A 218 -0.68 6.42 16.35
N MET A 219 -1.70 6.05 15.58
CA MET A 219 -2.14 4.65 15.46
C MET A 219 -1.25 3.82 14.51
N GLN A 220 -0.22 4.39 13.90
CA GLN A 220 0.58 3.73 12.87
C GLN A 220 1.33 2.49 13.39
N TRP A 221 1.68 2.45 14.68
CA TRP A 221 2.34 1.29 15.30
C TRP A 221 1.44 0.05 15.30
N MET A 222 0.13 0.21 15.19
CA MET A 222 -0.83 -0.89 15.14
C MET A 222 -0.66 -1.76 13.90
N MET A 223 0.15 -1.35 12.93
CA MET A 223 0.59 -2.23 11.85
C MET A 223 1.22 -3.55 12.34
N VAL A 224 1.73 -3.57 13.59
CA VAL A 224 2.24 -4.78 14.25
C VAL A 224 1.23 -5.92 14.26
N PHE A 225 -0.08 -5.63 14.31
CA PHE A 225 -1.12 -6.65 14.31
C PHE A 225 -1.20 -7.44 12.99
N SER A 226 -0.62 -6.93 11.91
CA SER A 226 -0.46 -7.71 10.67
C SER A 226 0.37 -8.98 10.88
N ILE A 227 1.25 -9.03 11.89
CA ILE A 227 2.03 -10.22 12.24
C ILE A 227 1.12 -11.42 12.52
N ILE A 228 -0.06 -11.22 13.12
CA ILE A 228 -0.97 -12.31 13.50
C ILE A 228 -1.37 -13.13 12.27
N PRO A 229 -2.10 -12.59 11.27
CA PRO A 229 -2.48 -13.38 10.09
C PRO A 229 -1.27 -13.80 9.25
N LEU A 230 -0.21 -13.01 9.23
CA LEU A 230 1.01 -13.36 8.49
C LEU A 230 1.74 -14.55 9.12
N SER A 231 1.73 -14.71 10.43
CA SER A 231 2.36 -15.86 11.10
C SER A 231 1.70 -17.20 10.71
N PHE A 232 0.40 -17.18 10.40
CA PHE A 232 -0.36 -18.35 9.95
C PHE A 232 -0.30 -18.58 8.44
N TYR A 233 0.40 -17.74 7.67
CA TYR A 233 0.50 -17.89 6.22
C TYR A 233 1.25 -19.17 5.83
N ASN A 234 0.63 -20.01 5.00
CA ASN A 234 1.18 -21.31 4.61
C ASN A 234 1.96 -21.32 3.29
N GLY A 235 2.09 -20.18 2.61
CA GLY A 235 2.78 -20.07 1.32
C GLY A 235 1.96 -20.49 0.10
N GLN A 236 0.69 -20.86 0.27
CA GLN A 236 -0.18 -21.28 -0.84
C GLN A 236 -1.02 -20.12 -1.36
N LEU A 237 -1.23 -20.07 -2.68
CA LEU A 237 -2.00 -19.00 -3.33
C LEU A 237 -3.49 -18.99 -2.93
N GLY A 238 -4.10 -20.17 -2.76
CA GLY A 238 -5.55 -20.31 -2.60
C GLY A 238 -6.32 -20.03 -3.90
N LYS A 239 -7.57 -19.54 -3.78
CA LYS A 239 -8.40 -19.17 -4.95
C LYS A 239 -7.86 -17.91 -5.64
N SER A 240 -7.87 -17.89 -6.98
CA SER A 240 -7.44 -16.71 -7.75
C SER A 240 -8.63 -15.86 -8.17
N MET A 241 -8.83 -14.71 -7.52
CA MET A 241 -9.90 -13.75 -7.85
C MET A 241 -9.31 -12.36 -8.16
N LYS A 242 -8.34 -12.31 -9.09
CA LYS A 242 -7.58 -11.08 -9.37
C LYS A 242 -8.49 -9.90 -9.70
N GLY A 243 -9.43 -10.04 -10.63
CA GLY A 243 -10.32 -8.94 -11.04
C GLY A 243 -11.13 -8.36 -9.88
N PHE A 244 -11.68 -9.22 -9.01
CA PHE A 244 -12.43 -8.79 -7.83
C PHE A 244 -11.58 -7.93 -6.89
N PHE A 245 -10.37 -8.37 -6.53
CA PHE A 245 -9.52 -7.60 -5.60
C PHE A 245 -9.09 -6.25 -6.17
N TYR A 246 -8.80 -6.18 -7.48
CA TYR A 246 -8.45 -4.92 -8.14
C TYR A 246 -9.65 -3.97 -8.26
N GLY A 247 -10.86 -4.49 -8.52
CA GLY A 247 -12.06 -3.67 -8.63
C GLY A 247 -12.65 -3.26 -7.28
N PHE A 248 -12.49 -4.09 -6.24
CA PHE A 248 -13.04 -3.81 -4.91
C PHE A 248 -12.54 -2.48 -4.37
N TYR A 249 -11.23 -2.22 -4.45
CA TYR A 249 -10.60 -1.01 -3.88
C TYR A 249 -11.25 0.31 -4.37
N PRO A 250 -11.27 0.63 -5.69
CA PRO A 250 -11.95 1.83 -6.17
C PRO A 250 -13.44 1.86 -5.82
N LEU A 251 -14.14 0.74 -6.04
CA LEU A 251 -15.59 0.73 -5.97
C LEU A 251 -16.12 0.98 -4.55
N HIS A 252 -15.50 0.41 -3.52
CA HIS A 252 -15.96 0.63 -2.15
C HIS A 252 -15.63 2.04 -1.64
N ILE A 253 -14.46 2.60 -1.98
CA ILE A 253 -14.10 3.97 -1.60
C ILE A 253 -15.07 4.98 -2.24
N TRP A 254 -15.27 4.90 -3.55
CA TRP A 254 -16.20 5.79 -4.26
C TRP A 254 -17.64 5.58 -3.78
N GLY A 255 -18.05 4.33 -3.58
CA GLY A 255 -19.39 3.99 -3.08
C GLY A 255 -19.66 4.58 -1.70
N LEU A 256 -18.72 4.43 -0.75
CA LEU A 256 -18.85 4.99 0.60
C LEU A 256 -18.82 6.52 0.59
N TYR A 257 -17.96 7.14 -0.21
CA TYR A 257 -17.89 8.60 -0.34
C TYR A 257 -19.18 9.20 -0.90
N ILE A 258 -19.71 8.62 -1.98
CA ILE A 258 -20.99 9.03 -2.58
C ILE A 258 -22.12 8.86 -1.56
N LEU A 259 -22.17 7.72 -0.87
CA LEU A 259 -23.19 7.44 0.14
C LEU A 259 -23.13 8.46 1.30
N ALA A 260 -21.94 8.75 1.82
CA ALA A 260 -21.74 9.75 2.87
C ALA A 260 -22.20 11.15 2.41
N SER A 261 -21.89 11.53 1.17
CA SER A 261 -22.32 12.81 0.59
C SER A 261 -23.84 12.91 0.46
N LEU A 262 -24.49 11.84 -0.03
CA LEU A 262 -25.95 11.77 -0.17
C LEU A 262 -26.67 11.80 1.19
N LEU A 263 -26.07 11.20 2.22
CA LEU A 263 -26.59 11.25 3.59
C LEU A 263 -26.31 12.58 4.30
N GLY A 264 -25.61 13.51 3.64
CA GLY A 264 -25.32 14.83 4.20
C GLY A 264 -24.27 14.82 5.30
N VAL A 265 -23.40 13.80 5.34
CA VAL A 265 -22.31 13.72 6.31
C VAL A 265 -21.39 14.93 6.15
N GLY A 266 -21.18 15.67 7.24
CA GLY A 266 -20.33 16.87 7.26
C GLY A 266 -20.99 18.15 6.70
N LYS A 267 -22.31 18.16 6.49
CA LYS A 267 -23.10 19.38 6.27
C LYS A 267 -23.54 20.02 7.58
#